data_AF-A0A0K8R292-F1
#
_entry.id   AF-A0A0K8R292-F1
#
_cell.length_a   1.000
_cell.length_b   1.000
_cell.length_c   1.000
_cell.angle_alpha   90.00
_cell.angle_beta   90.00
_cell.angle_gamma   90.00
#
_symmetry.space_group_name_H-M   'P 1'
#
loop_
_entity.id
_entity.type
_entity.pdbx_description
1 polymer ?
#
loop_
_entity_poly.entity_id
_entity_poly.type
_entity_poly.pdbx_seq_one_letter_code
_entity_poly.pdbx_strand_id
1 'polypeptide(L)'
;MNIDTIIKLLEVIYYLAAIIGIPVAIVVFLLEKRQERRNREIDMYLQTADRYIQFLVLTIENPDLRVGDISDQDETIKESGFTAQQLTMYQILISTLEQAYYLYSTNSLRSSEYFWKVWREYSQWWMTRPEFRKAWEVIDPYCDPGFMKFMDAEFAKYQVVK
;
A
#
# COMPACT_ATOMS: atom_id res chain seq x y z
N MET A 1 -51.69 -33.35 14.50
CA MET A 1 -50.37 -33.40 15.14
C MET A 1 -50.54 -32.95 16.58
N ASN A 2 -50.16 -33.75 17.57
CA ASN A 2 -50.35 -33.41 18.99
C ASN A 2 -49.41 -32.28 19.41
N ILE A 3 -49.86 -31.40 20.30
CA ILE A 3 -49.10 -30.25 20.81
C ILE A 3 -47.75 -30.69 21.40
N ASP A 4 -47.71 -31.81 22.11
CA ASP A 4 -46.48 -32.36 22.70
C ASP A 4 -45.43 -32.76 21.64
N THR A 5 -45.88 -33.23 20.47
CA THR A 5 -44.98 -33.56 19.35
C THR A 5 -44.38 -32.28 18.75
N ILE A 6 -45.16 -31.21 18.69
CA ILE A 6 -44.71 -29.91 18.19
C ILE A 6 -43.67 -29.32 19.14
N ILE A 7 -43.92 -29.36 20.46
CA ILE A 7 -42.99 -28.84 21.47
C ILE A 7 -41.65 -29.57 21.41
N LYS A 8 -41.64 -30.91 21.35
CA LYS A 8 -40.40 -31.69 21.24
C LYS A 8 -39.63 -31.38 19.97
N LEU A 9 -40.31 -31.18 18.84
CA LEU A 9 -39.66 -30.80 17.59
C LEU A 9 -38.97 -29.44 17.72
N LEU A 10 -39.64 -28.47 18.35
CA LEU A 10 -39.08 -27.14 18.61
C LEU A 10 -37.88 -27.20 19.56
N GLU A 11 -37.93 -28.02 20.61
CA GLU A 11 -36.79 -28.22 21.52
C GLU A 11 -35.56 -28.80 20.79
N VAL A 12 -35.75 -29.83 19.95
CA VAL A 12 -34.66 -30.42 19.16
C VAL A 12 -34.05 -29.39 18.21
N ILE A 13 -34.89 -28.58 17.54
CA ILE A 13 -34.43 -27.50 16.67
C ILE A 13 -33.63 -26.46 17.47
N TYR A 14 -34.10 -26.07 18.65
CA TYR A 14 -33.40 -25.13 19.53
C TYR A 14 -32.02 -25.66 19.93
N TYR A 15 -31.91 -26.90 20.38
CA TYR A 15 -30.62 -27.50 20.75
C TYR A 15 -29.68 -27.61 19.54
N LEU A 16 -30.18 -28.01 18.37
CA LEU A 16 -29.40 -28.05 17.14
C LEU A 16 -28.90 -26.65 16.75
N ALA A 17 -29.76 -25.64 16.81
CA ALA A 17 -29.40 -24.26 16.53
C ALA A 17 -28.34 -23.73 17.50
N ALA A 18 -28.41 -24.09 18.79
CA ALA A 18 -27.41 -23.69 19.78
C ALA A 18 -26.05 -24.38 19.54
N ILE A 19 -26.05 -25.69 19.27
CA ILE A 19 -24.84 -26.48 19.01
C ILE A 19 -24.14 -26.02 17.72
N ILE A 20 -24.88 -25.56 16.71
CA ILE A 20 -24.32 -25.04 15.46
C ILE A 20 -23.95 -23.55 15.59
N GLY A 21 -24.80 -22.77 16.25
CA GLY A 21 -24.69 -21.31 16.34
C GLY A 21 -23.43 -20.87 17.05
N ILE A 22 -23.07 -21.52 18.17
CA ILE A 22 -21.88 -21.14 18.94
C ILE A 22 -20.58 -21.37 18.14
N PRO A 23 -20.32 -22.55 17.56
CA PRO A 23 -19.16 -22.76 16.69
C PRO A 23 -19.12 -21.82 15.49
N VAL A 24 -20.25 -21.58 14.82
CA VAL A 24 -20.32 -20.65 13.69
C VAL A 24 -19.95 -19.24 14.13
N ALA A 25 -20.50 -18.77 15.25
CA ALA A 25 -20.17 -17.45 15.81
C ALA A 25 -18.68 -17.34 16.16
N ILE A 26 -18.08 -18.38 16.75
CA ILE A 26 -16.64 -18.41 17.05
C ILE A 26 -15.81 -18.34 15.76
N VAL A 27 -16.16 -19.12 14.73
CA VAL A 27 -15.45 -19.13 13.45
C VAL A 27 -15.52 -17.75 12.77
N VAL A 28 -16.72 -17.16 12.68
CA VAL A 28 -16.90 -15.82 12.12
C VAL A 28 -16.09 -14.79 12.89
N PHE A 29 -16.17 -14.81 14.23
CA PHE A 29 -15.39 -13.90 15.08
C PHE A 29 -13.87 -14.04 14.88
N LEU A 30 -13.36 -15.26 14.72
CA LEU A 30 -11.94 -15.49 14.45
C LEU A 30 -11.53 -14.97 13.06
N LEU A 31 -12.38 -15.10 12.05
CA LEU A 31 -12.14 -14.57 10.71
C LEU A 31 -12.14 -13.03 10.71
N GLU A 32 -13.13 -12.40 11.35
CA GLU A 32 -13.21 -10.95 11.50
C GLU A 32 -12.00 -10.41 12.24
N LYS A 33 -11.63 -11.00 13.38
CA LYS A 33 -10.48 -10.55 14.17
C LYS A 33 -9.16 -10.68 13.42
N ARG A 34 -9.01 -11.69 12.56
CA ARG A 34 -7.85 -11.83 11.66
C ARG A 34 -7.83 -10.73 10.61
N GLN A 35 -8.99 -10.41 10.01
CA GLN A 35 -9.10 -9.32 9.04
C GLN A 35 -8.81 -7.95 9.66
N GLU A 36 -9.36 -7.68 10.85
CA GLU A 36 -9.11 -6.42 11.59
C GLU A 36 -7.64 -6.22 11.96
N ARG A 37 -6.90 -7.29 12.28
CA ARG A 37 -5.46 -7.18 12.54
C ARG A 37 -4.70 -6.72 11.30
N ARG A 38 -4.97 -7.36 10.15
CA ARG A 38 -4.35 -6.98 8.87
C ARG A 38 -4.71 -5.54 8.47
N ASN A 39 -5.98 -5.16 8.60
CA ASN A 39 -6.41 -3.79 8.28
C ASN A 39 -5.72 -2.76 9.19
N ARG A 40 -5.59 -3.03 10.49
CA ARG A 40 -4.87 -2.13 11.42
C ARG A 40 -3.40 -1.96 11.05
N GLU A 41 -2.72 -3.04 10.67
CA GLU A 41 -1.31 -2.98 10.24
C GLU A 41 -1.17 -2.09 8.99
N ILE A 42 -2.06 -2.26 8.01
CA ILE A 42 -2.12 -1.41 6.81
C ILE A 42 -2.38 0.06 7.18
N ASP A 43 -3.38 0.32 8.02
CA ASP A 43 -3.73 1.68 8.44
C ASP A 43 -2.56 2.38 9.17
N MET A 44 -1.84 1.65 10.01
CA MET A 44 -0.65 2.17 10.70
C MET A 44 0.49 2.48 9.73
N TYR A 45 0.72 1.61 8.74
CA TYR A 45 1.72 1.84 7.70
C TYR A 45 1.36 3.09 6.88
N LEU A 46 0.11 3.19 6.38
CA LEU A 46 -0.35 4.34 5.60
C LEU A 46 -0.29 5.65 6.40
N GLN A 47 -0.66 5.63 7.68
CA GLN A 47 -0.54 6.80 8.55
C GLN A 47 0.92 7.25 8.72
N THR A 48 1.86 6.31 8.77
CA THR A 48 3.28 6.63 8.89
C THR A 48 3.81 7.23 7.58
N ALA A 49 3.42 6.65 6.44
CA ALA A 49 3.77 7.17 5.13
C ALA A 49 3.19 8.57 4.88
N ASP A 50 1.95 8.84 5.32
CA ASP A 50 1.34 10.16 5.23
C ASP A 50 2.11 11.22 6.05
N ARG A 51 2.52 10.88 7.28
CA ARG A 51 3.37 11.77 8.10
C ARG A 51 4.71 12.05 7.44
N TYR A 52 5.29 11.04 6.78
CA TYR A 52 6.52 11.21 6.02
C TYR A 52 6.34 12.15 4.83
N ILE A 53 5.26 12.01 4.04
CA ILE A 53 4.94 12.93 2.96
C ILE A 53 4.74 14.36 3.49
N GLN A 54 4.03 14.53 4.61
CA GLN A 54 3.86 15.85 5.25
C GLN A 54 5.21 16.47 5.63
N PHE A 55 6.14 15.67 6.16
CA PHE A 55 7.50 16.11 6.43
C PHE A 55 8.22 16.56 5.14
N LEU A 56 8.15 15.78 4.07
CA LEU A 56 8.74 16.16 2.77
C LEU A 56 8.16 17.47 2.23
N VAL A 57 6.85 17.67 2.34
CA VAL A 57 6.20 18.95 1.98
C VAL A 57 6.76 20.11 2.81
N LEU A 58 6.89 19.95 4.13
CA LEU A 58 7.48 20.97 4.99
C LEU A 58 8.93 21.30 4.61
N THR A 59 9.71 20.31 4.16
CA THR A 59 11.08 20.55 3.70
C THR A 59 11.15 21.34 2.40
N ILE A 60 10.18 21.14 1.49
CA ILE A 60 10.04 21.94 0.27
C ILE A 60 9.64 23.39 0.60
N GLU A 61 8.75 23.57 1.58
CA GLU A 61 8.28 24.89 2.03
C GLU A 61 9.35 25.69 2.80
N ASN A 62 10.27 24.99 3.46
CA ASN A 62 11.34 25.58 4.29
C ASN A 62 12.73 25.11 3.83
N PRO A 63 13.15 25.43 2.58
CA PRO A 63 14.37 24.90 1.99
C PRO A 63 15.66 25.39 2.67
N ASP A 64 15.58 26.51 3.40
CA ASP A 64 16.69 27.10 4.17
C ASP A 64 17.10 26.23 5.36
N LEU A 65 16.18 25.44 5.92
CA LEU A 65 16.45 24.56 7.05
C LEU A 65 17.34 23.37 6.69
N ARG A 66 17.38 22.96 5.41
CA ARG A 66 18.20 21.85 4.90
C ARG A 66 18.04 20.54 5.70
N VAL A 67 16.81 20.26 6.15
CA VAL A 67 16.46 19.07 6.95
C VAL A 67 15.92 17.91 6.11
N GLY A 68 15.72 18.09 4.81
CA GLY A 68 15.23 17.04 3.92
C GLY A 68 16.24 15.93 3.68
N ASP A 69 15.75 14.75 3.34
CA ASP A 69 16.57 13.57 3.04
C ASP A 69 17.50 13.81 1.84
N ILE A 70 17.08 14.71 0.94
CA ILE A 70 17.74 15.07 -0.30
C ILE A 70 18.40 16.43 -0.10
N SER A 71 19.73 16.47 -0.23
CA SER A 71 20.54 17.68 -0.02
C SER A 71 21.18 18.14 -1.31
N ASP A 72 21.04 19.43 -1.64
CA ASP A 72 21.77 20.08 -2.73
C ASP A 72 23.30 20.08 -2.53
N GLN A 73 23.80 19.65 -1.37
CA GLN A 73 25.24 19.49 -1.13
C GLN A 73 25.79 18.16 -1.63
N ASP A 74 24.95 17.15 -1.82
CA ASP A 74 25.35 15.84 -2.32
C ASP A 74 25.81 15.94 -3.79
N GLU A 75 27.00 15.41 -4.08
CA GLU A 75 27.59 15.40 -5.42
C GLU A 75 26.68 14.65 -6.42
N THR A 76 26.08 13.54 -5.99
CA THR A 76 25.19 12.69 -6.81
C THR A 76 23.95 13.47 -7.24
N ILE A 77 23.39 14.26 -6.31
CA ILE A 77 22.22 15.10 -6.57
C ILE A 77 22.60 16.23 -7.54
N LYS A 78 23.74 16.89 -7.34
CA LYS A 78 24.21 17.95 -8.25
C LYS A 78 24.43 17.44 -9.67
N GLU A 79 25.05 16.28 -9.81
CA GLU A 79 25.33 15.65 -11.11
C GLU A 79 24.06 15.19 -11.83
N SER A 80 23.00 14.86 -11.09
CA SER A 80 21.71 14.44 -11.65
C SER A 80 21.02 15.52 -12.50
N GLY A 81 21.34 16.80 -12.27
CA GLY A 81 20.72 17.95 -12.91
C GLY A 81 19.35 18.34 -12.34
N PHE A 82 18.92 17.71 -11.25
CA PHE A 82 17.74 18.10 -10.49
C PHE A 82 18.10 19.00 -9.31
N THR A 83 17.16 19.86 -8.90
CA THR A 83 17.22 20.49 -7.57
C THR A 83 16.75 19.52 -6.50
N ALA A 84 17.16 19.72 -5.24
CA ALA A 84 16.65 18.94 -4.12
C ALA A 84 15.11 18.96 -4.07
N GLN A 85 14.47 20.12 -4.29
CA GLN A 85 13.00 20.23 -4.34
C GLN A 85 12.37 19.36 -5.43
N GLN A 86 12.97 19.28 -6.63
CA GLN A 86 12.46 18.43 -7.71
C GLN A 86 12.55 16.95 -7.33
N LEU A 87 13.67 16.51 -6.77
CA LEU A 87 13.82 15.13 -6.31
C LEU A 87 12.90 14.82 -5.12
N THR A 88 12.69 15.76 -4.19
CA THR A 88 11.73 15.58 -3.08
C THR A 88 10.30 15.41 -3.60
N MET A 89 9.91 16.13 -4.66
CA MET A 89 8.61 15.91 -5.31
C MET A 89 8.50 14.52 -5.94
N TYR A 90 9.57 14.01 -6.57
CA TYR A 90 9.61 12.63 -7.05
C TYR A 90 9.58 11.63 -5.90
N GLN A 91 10.21 11.93 -4.76
CA GLN A 91 10.17 11.08 -3.57
C GLN A 91 8.75 10.99 -2.99
N ILE A 92 8.00 12.10 -2.97
CA ILE A 92 6.56 12.10 -2.60
C ILE A 92 5.76 11.22 -3.57
N LEU A 93 5.97 11.37 -4.88
CA LEU A 93 5.29 10.55 -5.89
C LEU A 93 5.60 9.06 -5.69
N ILE A 94 6.88 8.71 -5.57
CA ILE A 94 7.35 7.33 -5.38
C ILE A 94 6.76 6.74 -4.09
N SER A 95 6.78 7.48 -2.98
CA SER A 95 6.17 7.07 -1.70
C SER A 95 4.66 6.83 -1.83
N THR A 96 3.99 7.57 -2.70
CA THR A 96 2.56 7.37 -2.99
C THR A 96 2.33 6.09 -3.80
N LEU A 97 3.19 5.81 -4.79
CA LEU A 97 3.14 4.57 -5.58
C LEU A 97 3.43 3.34 -4.71
N GLU A 98 4.37 3.43 -3.78
CA GLU A 98 4.68 2.37 -2.81
C GLU A 98 3.45 2.04 -1.95
N GLN A 99 2.78 3.06 -1.41
CA GLN A 99 1.54 2.87 -0.64
C GLN A 99 0.45 2.20 -1.46
N ALA A 100 0.27 2.60 -2.73
CA ALA A 100 -0.68 1.95 -3.62
C ALA A 100 -0.31 0.48 -3.91
N TYR A 101 0.98 0.19 -4.11
CA TYR A 101 1.49 -1.18 -4.23
C TYR A 101 1.16 -1.99 -2.98
N TYR A 102 1.50 -1.48 -1.80
CA TYR A 102 1.24 -2.18 -0.56
C TYR A 102 -0.26 -2.42 -0.36
N LEU A 103 -1.09 -1.39 -0.54
CA LEU A 103 -2.53 -1.45 -0.30
C LEU A 103 -3.26 -2.41 -1.25
N TYR A 104 -2.92 -2.41 -2.55
CA TYR A 104 -3.72 -3.11 -3.56
C TYR A 104 -3.07 -4.37 -4.11
N SER A 105 -1.74 -4.45 -4.20
CA SER A 105 -1.09 -5.66 -4.74
C SER A 105 -1.03 -6.80 -3.72
N THR A 106 -0.99 -6.46 -2.43
CA THR A 106 -0.83 -7.45 -1.34
C THR A 106 -2.14 -7.83 -0.66
N ASN A 107 -3.21 -7.07 -0.89
CA ASN A 107 -4.49 -7.25 -0.21
C ASN A 107 -5.52 -7.94 -1.09
N SER A 108 -6.22 -8.94 -0.53
CA SER A 108 -7.18 -9.79 -1.24
C SER A 108 -8.61 -9.20 -1.30
N LEU A 109 -8.78 -7.88 -1.25
CA LEU A 109 -10.10 -7.28 -1.36
C LEU A 109 -10.62 -7.39 -2.79
N ARG A 110 -11.93 -7.58 -2.95
CA ARG A 110 -12.58 -7.76 -4.26
C ARG A 110 -12.36 -6.57 -5.21
N SER A 111 -12.16 -5.37 -4.67
CA SER A 111 -11.85 -4.15 -5.43
C SER A 111 -10.36 -3.93 -5.68
N SER A 112 -9.47 -4.64 -4.96
CA SER A 112 -8.02 -4.44 -5.05
C SER A 112 -7.47 -4.67 -6.44
N GLU A 113 -7.99 -5.65 -7.18
CA GLU A 113 -7.47 -5.99 -8.52
C GLU A 113 -7.65 -4.83 -9.51
N TYR A 114 -8.84 -4.20 -9.50
CA TYR A 114 -9.11 -3.05 -10.38
C TYR A 114 -8.23 -1.85 -10.01
N PHE A 115 -8.19 -1.47 -8.73
CA PHE A 115 -7.37 -0.34 -8.30
C PHE A 115 -5.88 -0.60 -8.49
N TRP A 116 -5.44 -1.84 -8.27
CA TRP A 116 -4.06 -2.23 -8.54
C TRP A 116 -3.71 -2.04 -10.01
N LYS A 117 -4.58 -2.48 -10.93
CA LYS A 117 -4.39 -2.26 -12.36
C LYS A 117 -4.21 -0.78 -12.69
N VAL A 118 -5.07 0.09 -12.14
CA VAL A 118 -4.99 1.54 -12.36
C VAL A 118 -3.67 2.11 -11.87
N TRP A 119 -3.25 1.78 -10.64
CA TRP A 119 -2.00 2.29 -10.07
C TRP A 119 -0.75 1.75 -10.78
N ARG A 120 -0.80 0.50 -11.24
CA ARG A 120 0.26 -0.08 -12.07
C ARG A 120 0.38 0.64 -13.41
N GLU A 121 -0.73 0.87 -14.11
CA GLU A 121 -0.73 1.62 -15.38
C GLU A 121 -0.25 3.06 -15.18
N TYR A 122 -0.63 3.70 -14.07
CA TYR A 122 -0.15 5.04 -13.72
C TYR A 122 1.36 5.07 -13.45
N SER A 123 1.87 4.08 -12.72
CA SER A 123 3.32 3.92 -12.48
C SER A 123 4.08 3.71 -13.78
N GLN A 124 3.59 2.81 -14.64
CA GLN A 124 4.13 2.53 -15.97
C GLN A 124 4.16 3.77 -16.86
N TRP A 125 3.10 4.59 -16.83
CA TRP A 125 3.07 5.84 -17.56
C TRP A 125 4.18 6.81 -17.09
N TRP A 126 4.42 6.93 -15.79
CA TRP A 126 5.54 7.72 -15.25
C TRP A 126 6.90 7.17 -15.71
N MET A 127 7.06 5.85 -15.74
CA MET A 127 8.30 5.20 -16.22
C MET A 127 8.64 5.53 -17.68
N THR A 128 7.68 5.94 -18.50
CA THR A 128 7.95 6.37 -19.89
C THR A 128 8.72 7.69 -19.96
N ARG A 129 8.70 8.51 -18.90
CA ARG A 129 9.34 9.82 -18.85
C ARG A 129 10.83 9.70 -18.54
N PRO A 130 11.74 10.24 -19.38
CA PRO A 130 13.18 10.20 -19.12
C PRO A 130 13.58 10.79 -17.77
N GLU A 131 12.91 11.84 -17.33
CA GLU A 131 13.19 12.55 -16.09
C GLU A 131 12.84 11.69 -14.87
N PHE A 132 11.72 10.95 -14.92
CA PHE A 132 11.35 10.03 -13.86
C PHE A 132 12.35 8.87 -13.74
N ARG A 133 12.84 8.33 -14.87
CA ARG A 133 13.87 7.29 -14.87
C ARG A 133 15.17 7.77 -14.22
N LYS A 134 15.62 8.97 -14.56
CA LYS A 134 16.79 9.59 -13.93
C LYS A 134 16.58 9.83 -12.44
N ALA A 135 15.39 10.30 -12.04
CA ALA A 135 15.08 10.51 -10.63
C ALA A 135 15.05 9.20 -9.84
N TRP A 136 14.51 8.13 -10.43
CA TRP A 136 14.49 6.79 -9.84
C TRP A 136 15.91 6.29 -9.52
N GLU A 137 16.86 6.43 -10.46
CA GLU A 137 18.26 6.04 -10.27
C GLU A 137 18.94 6.76 -9.08
N VAL A 138 18.44 7.93 -8.68
CA VAL A 138 18.99 8.74 -7.58
C VAL A 138 18.28 8.47 -6.24
N ILE A 139 16.97 8.20 -6.25
CA ILE A 139 16.12 8.09 -5.05
C ILE A 139 16.07 6.67 -4.46
N ASP A 140 16.44 5.65 -5.23
CA ASP A 140 16.25 4.22 -4.97
C ASP A 140 16.47 3.70 -3.52
N PRO A 141 17.48 4.11 -2.73
CA PRO A 141 17.83 3.37 -1.49
C PRO A 141 16.83 3.40 -0.32
N TYR A 142 15.68 4.10 -0.42
CA TYR A 142 14.75 4.30 0.70
C TYR A 142 13.39 3.57 0.57
N CYS A 143 13.14 2.86 -0.52
CA CYS A 143 11.85 2.21 -0.78
C CYS A 143 11.74 0.81 -0.15
N ASP A 144 10.50 0.32 0.05
CA ASP A 144 10.26 -1.08 0.44
C ASP A 144 10.91 -2.07 -0.58
N PRO A 145 11.63 -3.11 -0.12
CA PRO A 145 12.28 -4.08 -1.00
C PRO A 145 11.34 -4.85 -1.94
N GLY A 146 10.09 -5.07 -1.55
CA GLY A 146 9.08 -5.67 -2.41
C GLY A 146 8.66 -4.72 -3.53
N PHE A 147 8.45 -3.46 -3.19
CA PHE A 147 8.14 -2.41 -4.16
C PHE A 147 9.30 -2.16 -5.13
N MET A 148 10.55 -2.09 -4.66
CA MET A 148 11.74 -1.95 -5.52
C MET A 148 11.81 -3.07 -6.57
N LYS A 149 11.70 -4.33 -6.12
CA LYS A 149 11.69 -5.50 -7.03
C LYS A 149 10.58 -5.42 -8.06
N PHE A 150 9.40 -4.93 -7.65
CA PHE A 150 8.29 -4.73 -8.57
C PHE A 150 8.61 -3.66 -9.62
N MET A 151 9.11 -2.50 -9.19
CA MET A 151 9.46 -1.38 -10.07
C MET A 151 10.57 -1.79 -11.06
N ASP A 152 11.63 -2.46 -10.59
CA ASP A 152 12.72 -2.95 -11.44
C ASP A 152 12.22 -3.90 -12.52
N ALA A 153 11.31 -4.82 -12.16
CA ALA A 153 10.71 -5.76 -13.09
C ALA A 153 9.82 -5.06 -14.13
N GLU A 154 9.17 -3.96 -13.77
CA GLU A 154 8.43 -3.12 -14.72
C GLU A 154 9.39 -2.33 -15.62
N PHE A 155 10.44 -1.70 -15.07
CA PHE A 155 11.45 -0.97 -15.85
C PHE A 155 12.17 -1.83 -16.88
N ALA A 156 12.47 -3.09 -16.55
CA ALA A 156 13.10 -4.04 -17.46
C ALA A 156 12.31 -4.23 -18.76
N LYS A 157 10.98 -4.06 -18.76
CA LYS A 157 10.15 -4.18 -19.96
C LYS A 157 10.33 -3.01 -20.93
N TYR A 158 10.75 -1.85 -20.43
CA TYR A 158 10.96 -0.64 -21.22
C TYR A 158 12.40 -0.52 -21.76
N GLN A 159 13.37 -1.20 -21.14
CA GLN A 159 14.76 -1.22 -21.65
C GLN A 159 14.94 -2.07 -22.92
N VAL A 160 13.98 -2.94 -23.25
CA VAL A 160 14.02 -3.83 -24.44
C VAL A 160 13.48 -3.13 -25.71
N VAL A 161 12.83 -1.97 -25.57
CA VAL A 161 12.35 -1.18 -26.71
C VAL A 161 13.36 -0.07 -27.02
N LYS A 162 14.47 -0.46 -27.65
CA LYS A 162 15.39 0.46 -28.34
C LYS A 162 15.45 0.10 -29.82
#